data_AF-A0A946WQ12-F1
#
_entry.id   AF-A0A946WQ12-F1
#
_cell.length_a   1.000
_cell.length_b   1.000
_cell.length_c   1.000
_cell.angle_alpha   90.00
_cell.angle_beta   90.00
_cell.angle_gamma   90.00
#
_symmetry.space_group_name_H-M   'P 1'
#
loop_
_entity.id
_entity.type
_entity.pdbx_description
1 polymer ?
#
loop_
_entity_poly.entity_id
_entity_poly.type
_entity_poly.pdbx_seq_one_letter_code
_entity_poly.pdbx_strand_id
1 'polypeptide(L)'
;EETIAPTCQTCHMQEGNHEVRTAWGFLAVRLPMPEDPEWAADRATILMALGVLDPEGKPTARLEVVKAADVARLDQESWQKERDKMVNTCSDCHSEKFAIGELEKGDQMIRKADHLMAEAINVVADLYKDKILEKPESYAYPFPDLLTFHDAPRPIEQRLHKMFLKHRMRTFQGTFHASPDYALWYGWAEMVQDVSDIKEAALVIRERS
;
A
#
# COMPACT_ATOMS: atom_id res chain seq x y z
N GLU A 1 12.88 29.50 -19.54
CA GLU A 1 13.05 29.23 -18.10
C GLU A 1 13.47 27.78 -18.00
N GLU A 2 14.78 27.51 -17.89
CA GLU A 2 15.31 26.14 -17.83
C GLU A 2 15.39 25.74 -16.36
N THR A 3 14.42 24.96 -15.89
CA THR A 3 14.49 24.32 -14.59
C THR A 3 15.41 23.11 -14.69
N ILE A 4 16.48 23.10 -13.89
CA ILE A 4 17.46 21.99 -13.82
C ILE A 4 16.85 20.75 -13.15
N ALA A 5 15.82 20.94 -12.31
CA ALA A 5 15.12 19.84 -11.63
C ALA A 5 13.95 19.30 -12.47
N PRO A 6 13.68 17.99 -12.42
CA PRO A 6 12.53 17.40 -13.11
C PRO A 6 11.21 17.89 -12.51
N THR A 7 10.17 17.95 -13.34
CA THR A 7 8.79 18.25 -12.93
C THR A 7 7.95 16.96 -12.89
N CYS A 8 6.72 17.06 -12.39
CA CYS A 8 5.76 15.96 -12.46
C CYS A 8 5.59 15.45 -13.89
N GLN A 9 5.50 16.38 -14.86
CA GLN A 9 5.33 16.07 -16.28
C GLN A 9 6.58 15.43 -16.87
N THR A 10 7.77 15.88 -16.47
CA THR A 10 9.04 15.24 -16.86
C THR A 10 9.04 13.77 -16.48
N CYS A 11 8.59 13.43 -15.27
CA CYS A 11 8.65 12.05 -14.77
C CYS A 11 7.47 11.18 -15.19
N HIS A 12 6.25 11.72 -15.21
CA HIS A 12 5.03 10.93 -15.40
C HIS A 12 4.39 11.07 -16.78
N MET A 13 4.75 12.09 -17.56
CA MET A 13 4.22 12.34 -18.90
C MET A 13 5.33 12.28 -19.96
N GLN A 14 6.22 11.30 -19.81
CA GLN A 14 7.33 11.05 -20.73
C GLN A 14 6.82 10.99 -22.17
N GLU A 15 7.50 11.69 -23.07
CA GLU A 15 7.12 11.80 -24.49
C GLU A 15 5.68 12.33 -24.73
N GLY A 16 5.10 13.03 -23.76
CA GLY A 16 3.71 13.51 -23.82
C GLY A 16 2.67 12.42 -23.56
N ASN A 17 3.05 11.28 -22.98
CA ASN A 17 2.13 10.19 -22.64
C ASN A 17 1.17 10.60 -21.51
N HIS A 18 -0.15 10.51 -21.76
CA HIS A 18 -1.21 10.88 -20.81
C HIS A 18 -1.75 9.69 -19.99
N GLU A 19 -1.16 8.50 -20.09
CA GLU A 19 -1.55 7.37 -19.23
C GLU A 19 -1.08 7.52 -17.78
N VAL A 20 0.01 8.28 -17.54
CA VAL A 20 0.52 8.63 -16.20
C VAL A 20 0.76 7.40 -15.31
N ARG A 21 1.25 6.30 -15.90
CA ARG A 21 1.49 5.02 -15.21
C ARG A 21 2.83 4.99 -14.49
N THR A 22 2.90 4.19 -13.43
CA THR A 22 4.13 3.87 -12.69
C THR A 22 4.11 2.40 -12.28
N ALA A 23 5.28 1.86 -11.92
CA ALA A 23 5.43 0.45 -11.58
C ALA A 23 4.54 0.03 -10.40
N TRP A 24 4.40 0.87 -9.37
CA TRP A 24 3.64 0.55 -8.15
C TRP A 24 2.18 0.99 -8.17
N GLY A 25 1.72 1.64 -9.25
CA GLY A 25 0.36 2.15 -9.36
C GLY A 25 0.01 3.11 -8.22
N PHE A 26 -1.27 3.19 -7.88
CA PHE A 26 -1.75 4.12 -6.86
C PHE A 26 -1.52 3.61 -5.43
N LEU A 27 -1.78 2.32 -5.17
CA LEU A 27 -1.79 1.77 -3.81
C LEU A 27 -0.50 1.05 -3.42
N ALA A 28 0.55 1.06 -4.24
CA ALA A 28 1.78 0.31 -3.98
C ALA A 28 1.53 -1.18 -3.66
N VAL A 29 0.58 -1.78 -4.37
CA VAL A 29 0.30 -3.22 -4.35
C VAL A 29 0.27 -3.71 -5.78
N ARG A 30 0.82 -4.90 -6.02
CA ARG A 30 0.93 -5.50 -7.35
C ARG A 30 0.89 -7.01 -7.30
N LEU A 31 0.60 -7.61 -8.45
CA LEU A 31 0.97 -8.99 -8.77
C LEU A 31 2.13 -8.99 -9.79
N PRO A 32 2.91 -10.08 -9.90
CA PRO A 32 2.92 -11.25 -9.02
C PRO A 32 3.28 -10.91 -7.57
N MET A 33 2.96 -11.84 -6.67
CA MET A 33 3.39 -11.77 -5.27
C MET A 33 4.92 -11.75 -5.19
N PRO A 34 5.51 -11.09 -4.19
CA PRO A 34 6.96 -11.08 -4.03
C PRO A 34 7.46 -12.50 -3.72
N GLU A 35 8.72 -12.79 -4.07
CA GLU A 35 9.32 -14.11 -3.81
C GLU A 35 9.61 -14.34 -2.32
N ASP A 36 9.88 -13.26 -1.59
CA ASP A 36 10.09 -13.30 -0.14
C ASP A 36 8.78 -13.74 0.56
N PRO A 37 8.77 -14.88 1.30
CA PRO A 37 7.54 -15.45 1.84
C PRO A 37 6.83 -14.57 2.86
N GLU A 38 7.59 -13.82 3.68
CA GLU A 38 7.04 -12.89 4.66
C GLU A 38 6.33 -11.73 3.96
N TRP A 39 7.02 -11.09 3.00
CA TRP A 39 6.43 -10.01 2.22
C TRP A 39 5.21 -10.48 1.41
N ALA A 40 5.22 -11.74 0.95
CA ALA A 40 4.08 -12.32 0.26
C ALA A 40 2.88 -12.49 1.20
N ALA A 41 3.09 -12.98 2.42
CA ALA A 41 2.04 -13.10 3.43
C ALA A 41 1.49 -11.72 3.85
N ASP A 42 2.37 -10.73 4.04
CA ASP A 42 1.99 -9.37 4.38
C ASP A 42 1.14 -8.74 3.29
N ARG A 43 1.57 -8.86 2.03
CA ARG A 43 0.80 -8.36 0.89
C ARG A 43 -0.53 -9.09 0.72
N ALA A 44 -0.58 -10.40 0.96
CA ALA A 44 -1.84 -11.16 0.91
C ALA A 44 -2.83 -10.62 1.94
N THR A 45 -2.35 -10.31 3.15
CA THR A 45 -3.16 -9.67 4.21
C THR A 45 -3.75 -8.33 3.77
N ILE A 46 -2.96 -7.50 3.09
CA ILE A 46 -3.45 -6.23 2.54
C ILE A 46 -4.47 -6.47 1.43
N LEU A 47 -4.25 -7.44 0.54
CA LEU A 47 -5.20 -7.78 -0.52
C LEU A 47 -6.53 -8.33 0.03
N MET A 48 -6.51 -9.07 1.15
CA MET A 48 -7.71 -9.47 1.89
C MET A 48 -8.44 -8.26 2.45
N ALA A 49 -7.72 -7.32 3.07
CA ALA A 49 -8.31 -6.11 3.63
C ALA A 49 -8.78 -5.11 2.56
N LEU A 50 -8.26 -5.21 1.34
CA LEU A 50 -8.78 -4.51 0.16
C LEU A 50 -9.95 -5.25 -0.48
N GLY A 51 -10.38 -6.40 0.06
CA GLY A 51 -11.46 -7.24 -0.45
C GLY A 51 -11.17 -7.86 -1.82
N VAL A 52 -9.93 -7.82 -2.30
CA VAL A 52 -9.48 -8.46 -3.55
C VAL A 52 -9.37 -9.97 -3.36
N LEU A 53 -8.95 -10.38 -2.18
CA LEU A 53 -9.00 -11.75 -1.70
C LEU A 53 -10.06 -11.86 -0.58
N ASP A 54 -10.68 -13.02 -0.43
CA ASP A 54 -11.48 -13.36 0.75
C ASP A 54 -10.56 -13.71 1.94
N PRO A 55 -11.08 -13.83 3.18
CA PRO A 55 -10.26 -14.19 4.34
C PRO A 55 -9.52 -15.53 4.25
N GLU A 56 -9.93 -16.40 3.31
CA GLU A 56 -9.25 -17.66 3.00
C GLU A 56 -8.19 -17.53 1.89
N GLY A 57 -7.95 -16.30 1.39
CA GLY A 57 -6.96 -15.99 0.37
C GLY A 57 -7.40 -16.26 -1.07
N LYS A 58 -8.69 -16.49 -1.32
CA LYS A 58 -9.22 -16.75 -2.66
C LYS A 58 -9.68 -15.46 -3.36
N PRO A 59 -9.52 -15.33 -4.67
CA PRO A 59 -10.02 -14.18 -5.43
C PRO A 59 -11.52 -13.90 -5.24
N THR A 60 -11.88 -12.63 -5.10
CA THR A 60 -13.27 -12.16 -5.07
C THR A 60 -13.69 -11.49 -6.39
N ALA A 61 -14.96 -11.11 -6.51
CA ALA A 61 -15.44 -10.29 -7.63
C ALA A 61 -14.73 -8.92 -7.75
N ARG A 62 -14.16 -8.39 -6.64
CA ARG A 62 -13.43 -7.12 -6.64
C ARG A 62 -12.12 -7.23 -7.43
N LEU A 63 -11.51 -8.41 -7.52
CA LEU A 63 -10.32 -8.63 -8.35
C LEU A 63 -10.61 -8.34 -9.83
N GLU A 64 -11.79 -8.71 -10.33
CA GLU A 64 -12.16 -8.47 -11.73
C GLU A 64 -12.33 -6.97 -12.02
N VAL A 65 -12.80 -6.19 -11.04
CA VAL A 65 -12.83 -4.72 -11.14
C VAL A 65 -11.42 -4.14 -11.17
N VAL A 66 -10.51 -4.63 -10.29
CA VAL A 66 -9.10 -4.19 -10.27
C VAL A 66 -8.41 -4.48 -11.60
N LYS A 67 -8.68 -5.63 -12.21
CA LYS A 67 -8.21 -6.00 -13.55
C LYS A 67 -8.76 -5.06 -14.63
N ALA A 68 -10.07 -4.88 -14.68
CA ALA A 68 -10.73 -4.08 -15.71
C ALA A 68 -10.35 -2.60 -15.64
N ALA A 69 -10.16 -2.06 -14.43
CA ALA A 69 -9.77 -0.67 -14.21
C ALA A 69 -8.25 -0.44 -14.19
N ASP A 70 -7.44 -1.49 -14.36
CA ASP A 70 -5.98 -1.42 -14.48
C ASP A 70 -5.30 -0.68 -13.29
N VAL A 71 -5.85 -0.88 -12.09
CA VAL A 71 -5.49 -0.13 -10.86
C VAL A 71 -4.12 -0.56 -10.29
N ALA A 72 -3.70 -1.77 -10.62
CA ALA A 72 -2.42 -2.36 -10.21
C ALA A 72 -1.78 -3.09 -11.38
N ARG A 73 -0.45 -3.19 -11.39
CA ARG A 73 0.26 -4.09 -12.30
C ARG A 73 0.01 -5.53 -11.86
N LEU A 74 -0.34 -6.41 -12.81
CA LEU A 74 -0.80 -7.76 -12.50
C LEU A 74 0.16 -8.87 -12.92
N ASP A 75 1.21 -8.50 -13.66
CA ASP A 75 2.23 -9.40 -14.13
C ASP A 75 3.61 -8.69 -14.06
N GLN A 76 4.68 -9.49 -14.13
CA GLN A 76 6.03 -8.98 -14.00
C GLN A 76 6.44 -8.13 -15.21
N GLU A 77 5.94 -8.45 -16.41
CA GLU A 77 6.29 -7.75 -17.65
C GLU A 77 5.77 -6.30 -17.64
N SER A 78 4.50 -6.10 -17.31
CA SER A 78 3.86 -4.79 -17.19
C SER A 78 4.48 -3.95 -16.07
N TRP A 79 4.88 -4.57 -14.96
CA TRP A 79 5.63 -3.87 -13.91
C TRP A 79 7.03 -3.47 -14.39
N GLN A 80 7.75 -4.38 -15.03
CA GLN A 80 9.11 -4.15 -15.50
C GLN A 80 9.13 -3.04 -16.56
N LYS A 81 8.17 -3.03 -17.48
CA LYS A 81 8.03 -1.97 -18.48
C LYS A 81 7.94 -0.57 -17.85
N GLU A 82 7.16 -0.41 -16.78
CA GLU A 82 7.06 0.88 -16.09
C GLU A 82 8.29 1.17 -15.21
N ARG A 83 8.94 0.14 -14.63
CA ARG A 83 10.21 0.28 -13.92
C ARG A 83 11.33 0.77 -14.85
N ASP A 84 11.45 0.20 -16.04
CA ASP A 84 12.48 0.58 -17.01
C ASP A 84 12.31 2.03 -17.46
N LYS A 85 11.07 2.47 -17.70
CA LYS A 85 10.77 3.89 -17.96
C LYS A 85 11.21 4.81 -16.83
N MET A 86 10.96 4.42 -15.57
CA MET A 86 11.41 5.18 -14.41
C MET A 86 12.93 5.27 -14.36
N VAL A 87 13.64 4.16 -14.58
CA VAL A 87 15.12 4.13 -14.62
C VAL A 87 15.65 5.02 -15.74
N ASN A 88 15.08 4.94 -16.94
CA ASN A 88 15.49 5.75 -18.09
C ASN A 88 15.35 7.25 -17.80
N THR A 89 14.21 7.67 -17.24
CA THR A 89 13.98 9.07 -16.86
C THR A 89 14.97 9.56 -15.82
N CYS A 90 15.26 8.76 -14.79
CA CYS A 90 16.28 9.10 -13.82
C CYS A 90 17.68 9.19 -14.47
N SER A 91 17.92 8.37 -15.49
CA SER A 91 19.21 8.27 -16.20
C SER A 91 19.50 9.45 -17.13
N ASP A 92 18.50 10.30 -17.41
CA ASP A 92 18.72 11.57 -18.11
C ASP A 92 19.60 12.54 -17.31
N CYS A 93 19.67 12.37 -15.97
CA CYS A 93 20.41 13.27 -15.06
C CYS A 93 21.35 12.53 -14.09
N HIS A 94 21.15 11.23 -13.86
CA HIS A 94 21.93 10.43 -12.93
C HIS A 94 22.53 9.20 -13.62
N SER A 95 23.52 8.56 -13.00
CA SER A 95 23.95 7.25 -13.48
C SER A 95 22.84 6.22 -13.29
N GLU A 96 22.68 5.30 -14.24
CA GLU A 96 21.71 4.20 -14.17
C GLU A 96 21.81 3.41 -12.85
N LYS A 97 23.03 3.11 -12.40
CA LYS A 97 23.28 2.42 -11.13
C LYS A 97 22.70 3.16 -9.91
N PHE A 98 22.78 4.48 -9.91
CA PHE A 98 22.17 5.30 -8.86
C PHE A 98 20.64 5.22 -8.92
N ALA A 99 20.06 5.37 -10.12
CA ALA A 99 18.61 5.29 -10.31
C ALA A 99 18.04 3.95 -9.85
N ILE A 100 18.66 2.84 -10.26
CA ILE A 100 18.28 1.49 -9.83
C ILE A 100 18.36 1.38 -8.30
N GLY A 101 19.47 1.81 -7.70
CA GLY A 101 19.68 1.74 -6.26
C GLY A 101 18.66 2.55 -5.45
N GLU A 102 18.26 3.75 -5.90
CA GLU A 102 17.23 4.53 -5.20
C GLU A 102 15.83 3.92 -5.34
N LEU A 103 15.48 3.40 -6.52
CA LEU A 103 14.20 2.71 -6.73
C LEU A 103 14.10 1.41 -5.92
N GLU A 104 15.20 0.66 -5.81
CA GLU A 104 15.28 -0.52 -4.94
C GLU A 104 15.08 -0.17 -3.45
N LYS A 105 15.63 0.96 -2.97
CA LYS A 105 15.32 1.44 -1.60
C LYS A 105 13.83 1.75 -1.45
N GLY A 106 13.19 2.29 -2.49
CA GLY A 106 11.74 2.46 -2.56
C GLY A 106 10.98 1.15 -2.38
N ASP A 107 11.42 0.10 -3.08
CA ASP A 107 10.83 -1.25 -2.97
C ASP A 107 10.99 -1.81 -1.55
N GLN A 108 12.14 -1.62 -0.92
CA GLN A 108 12.37 -2.04 0.48
C GLN A 108 11.51 -1.25 1.46
N MET A 109 11.22 0.02 1.17
CA MET A 109 10.32 0.81 2.01
C MET A 109 8.88 0.33 1.89
N ILE A 110 8.42 -0.05 0.69
CA ILE A 110 7.11 -0.70 0.51
C ILE A 110 7.05 -2.00 1.31
N ARG A 111 8.09 -2.85 1.25
CA ARG A 111 8.15 -4.07 2.07
C ARG A 111 7.95 -3.78 3.56
N LYS A 112 8.67 -2.80 4.11
CA LYS A 112 8.55 -2.40 5.53
C LYS A 112 7.17 -1.87 5.87
N ALA A 113 6.58 -1.08 4.97
CA ALA A 113 5.24 -0.53 5.16
C ALA A 113 4.16 -1.62 5.07
N ASP A 114 4.33 -2.60 4.17
CA ASP A 114 3.43 -3.75 4.04
C ASP A 114 3.41 -4.57 5.32
N HIS A 115 4.58 -4.81 5.91
CA HIS A 115 4.70 -5.54 7.18
C HIS A 115 3.92 -4.88 8.32
N LEU A 116 4.12 -3.59 8.54
CA LEU A 116 3.38 -2.83 9.58
C LEU A 116 1.87 -2.83 9.29
N MET A 117 1.48 -2.65 8.03
CA MET A 117 0.07 -2.65 7.63
C MET A 117 -0.58 -4.01 7.87
N ALA A 118 0.08 -5.10 7.51
CA ALA A 118 -0.40 -6.46 7.73
C ALA A 118 -0.53 -6.77 9.22
N GLU A 119 0.44 -6.36 10.04
CA GLU A 119 0.38 -6.48 11.49
C GLU A 119 -0.88 -5.79 12.07
N ALA A 120 -1.14 -4.55 11.68
CA ALA A 120 -2.33 -3.82 12.13
C ALA A 120 -3.64 -4.47 11.65
N ILE A 121 -3.70 -4.95 10.40
CA ILE A 121 -4.87 -5.65 9.86
C ILE A 121 -5.16 -6.90 10.68
N ASN A 122 -4.12 -7.71 10.95
CA ASN A 122 -4.26 -8.97 11.68
C ASN A 122 -4.80 -8.75 13.11
N VAL A 123 -4.35 -7.69 13.79
CA VAL A 123 -4.89 -7.33 15.12
C VAL A 123 -6.40 -7.09 15.08
N VAL A 124 -6.91 -6.37 14.07
CA VAL A 124 -8.36 -6.12 13.95
C VAL A 124 -9.10 -7.37 13.46
N ALA A 125 -8.50 -8.13 12.54
CA ALA A 125 -9.06 -9.38 12.04
C ALA A 125 -9.24 -10.42 13.17
N ASP A 126 -8.29 -10.49 14.10
CA ASP A 126 -8.40 -11.39 15.26
C ASP A 126 -9.60 -11.04 16.15
N LEU A 127 -9.97 -9.76 16.28
CA LEU A 127 -11.18 -9.38 17.02
C LEU A 127 -12.47 -9.88 16.35
N TYR A 128 -12.51 -9.91 15.02
CA TYR A 128 -13.63 -10.49 14.28
C TYR A 128 -13.63 -12.02 14.39
N LYS A 129 -12.47 -12.66 14.26
CA LYS A 129 -12.29 -14.11 14.39
C LYS A 129 -12.75 -14.61 15.77
N ASP A 130 -12.42 -13.86 16.81
CA ASP A 130 -12.81 -14.14 18.20
C ASP A 130 -14.27 -13.76 18.49
N LYS A 131 -15.00 -13.23 17.48
CA LYS A 131 -16.41 -12.78 17.58
C LYS A 131 -16.63 -11.67 18.59
N ILE A 132 -15.58 -10.93 18.92
CA ILE A 132 -15.65 -9.72 19.76
C ILE A 132 -16.21 -8.55 18.94
N LEU A 133 -15.82 -8.44 17.68
CA LEU A 133 -16.46 -7.54 16.73
C LEU A 133 -17.50 -8.28 15.90
N GLU A 134 -18.71 -7.73 15.86
CA GLU A 134 -19.77 -8.20 14.97
C GLU A 134 -19.53 -7.70 13.54
N LYS A 135 -19.81 -8.53 12.53
CA LYS A 135 -19.69 -8.11 11.13
C LYS A 135 -20.74 -7.02 10.81
N PRO A 136 -20.33 -5.82 10.36
CA PRO A 136 -21.28 -4.83 9.85
C PRO A 136 -22.10 -5.36 8.66
N GLU A 137 -23.31 -4.87 8.45
CA GLU A 137 -24.12 -5.24 7.27
C GLU A 137 -23.43 -4.85 5.96
N SER A 138 -22.72 -3.72 5.95
CA SER A 138 -21.99 -3.21 4.79
C SER A 138 -20.78 -4.06 4.39
N TYR A 139 -20.31 -4.96 5.25
CA TYR A 139 -19.10 -5.75 5.00
C TYR A 139 -19.43 -7.10 4.39
N ALA A 140 -18.65 -7.52 3.40
CA ALA A 140 -18.79 -8.84 2.79
C ALA A 140 -18.42 -9.98 3.77
N TYR A 141 -17.40 -9.78 4.60
CA TYR A 141 -16.85 -10.78 5.51
C TYR A 141 -16.63 -10.19 6.91
N PRO A 142 -16.57 -11.02 7.98
CA PRO A 142 -16.12 -10.58 9.32
C PRO A 142 -14.59 -10.35 9.29
N PHE A 143 -14.17 -9.34 8.54
CA PHE A 143 -12.78 -8.98 8.30
C PHE A 143 -12.71 -7.48 7.99
N PRO A 144 -11.63 -6.77 8.36
CA PRO A 144 -11.51 -5.33 8.06
C PRO A 144 -11.56 -5.04 6.55
N ASP A 145 -12.33 -4.03 6.12
CA ASP A 145 -12.34 -3.55 4.73
C ASP A 145 -11.80 -2.11 4.66
N LEU A 146 -10.62 -1.93 4.08
CA LEU A 146 -9.91 -0.65 3.96
C LEU A 146 -10.59 0.33 3.00
N LEU A 147 -11.46 -0.17 2.11
CA LEU A 147 -12.20 0.63 1.12
C LEU A 147 -13.58 1.07 1.62
N THR A 148 -13.85 0.95 2.92
CA THR A 148 -15.03 1.56 3.56
C THR A 148 -14.82 3.04 3.88
N PHE A 149 -13.58 3.53 3.77
CA PHE A 149 -13.21 4.93 3.96
C PHE A 149 -13.79 5.55 5.25
N HIS A 150 -14.63 6.57 5.07
CA HIS A 150 -15.26 7.31 6.16
C HIS A 150 -16.42 6.54 6.80
N ASP A 151 -16.90 5.48 6.14
CA ASP A 151 -18.00 4.62 6.62
C ASP A 151 -17.49 3.46 7.49
N ALA A 152 -16.19 3.41 7.80
CA ALA A 152 -15.63 2.47 8.77
C ALA A 152 -16.35 2.63 10.12
N PRO A 153 -17.02 1.57 10.63
CA PRO A 153 -18.05 1.72 11.66
C PRO A 153 -17.48 1.89 13.06
N ARG A 154 -16.18 1.66 13.27
CA ARG A 154 -15.54 1.67 14.58
C ARG A 154 -14.25 2.48 14.58
N PRO A 155 -13.89 3.13 15.71
CA PRO A 155 -12.64 3.89 15.81
C PRO A 155 -11.37 3.09 15.46
N ILE A 156 -11.30 1.80 15.83
CA ILE A 156 -10.15 0.95 15.49
C ILE A 156 -10.04 0.70 13.97
N GLU A 157 -11.16 0.61 13.26
CA GLU A 157 -11.22 0.46 11.81
C GLU A 157 -10.92 1.79 11.09
N GLN A 158 -11.37 2.92 11.65
CA GLN A 158 -11.01 4.26 11.16
C GLN A 158 -9.51 4.55 11.30
N ARG A 159 -8.87 4.07 12.39
CA ARG A 159 -7.41 4.13 12.57
C ARG A 159 -6.70 3.30 11.51
N LEU A 160 -7.16 2.08 11.25
CA LEU A 160 -6.62 1.23 10.20
C LEU A 160 -6.73 1.91 8.81
N HIS A 161 -7.87 2.54 8.53
CA HIS A 161 -8.06 3.31 7.31
C HIS A 161 -7.09 4.49 7.18
N LYS A 162 -6.93 5.29 8.25
CA LYS A 162 -5.97 6.40 8.31
C LYS A 162 -4.54 5.91 8.09
N MET A 163 -4.16 4.80 8.74
CA MET A 163 -2.85 4.19 8.56
C MET A 163 -2.61 3.81 7.09
N PHE A 164 -3.58 3.19 6.42
CA PHE A 164 -3.46 2.77 5.04
C PHE A 164 -3.43 3.92 4.03
N LEU A 165 -4.41 4.84 4.06
CA LEU A 165 -4.53 5.89 3.03
C LEU A 165 -3.77 7.17 3.31
N LYS A 166 -3.31 7.40 4.55
CA LYS A 166 -2.55 8.59 4.89
C LYS A 166 -1.08 8.25 5.15
N HIS A 167 -0.81 7.42 6.15
CA HIS A 167 0.57 7.22 6.62
C HIS A 167 1.36 6.29 5.69
N ARG A 168 0.79 5.14 5.30
CA ARG A 168 1.40 4.27 4.28
C ARG A 168 1.57 4.97 2.94
N MET A 169 0.60 5.78 2.51
CA MET A 169 0.71 6.57 1.28
C MET A 169 1.83 7.61 1.35
N ARG A 170 2.06 8.26 2.50
CA ARG A 170 3.20 9.17 2.69
C ARG A 170 4.53 8.44 2.70
N THR A 171 4.60 7.26 3.33
CA THR A 171 5.78 6.38 3.28
C THR A 171 6.14 6.01 1.84
N PHE A 172 5.15 5.54 1.08
CA PHE A 172 5.29 5.18 -0.33
C PHE A 172 5.66 6.40 -1.18
N GLN A 173 4.77 7.38 -1.29
CA GLN A 173 4.97 8.51 -2.19
C GLN A 173 6.17 9.36 -1.78
N GLY A 174 6.39 9.58 -0.48
CA GLY A 174 7.56 10.31 0.01
C GLY A 174 8.86 9.68 -0.46
N THR A 175 8.95 8.35 -0.48
CA THR A 175 10.17 7.65 -0.92
C THR A 175 10.40 7.80 -2.43
N PHE A 176 9.36 7.60 -3.25
CA PHE A 176 9.47 7.69 -4.72
C PHE A 176 9.56 9.14 -5.24
N HIS A 177 9.35 10.14 -4.38
CA HIS A 177 9.58 11.56 -4.68
C HIS A 177 10.79 12.14 -3.94
N ALA A 178 11.69 11.29 -3.43
CA ALA A 178 12.90 11.69 -2.72
C ALA A 178 12.66 12.70 -1.59
N SER A 179 11.54 12.54 -0.87
CA SER A 179 11.14 13.36 0.27
C SER A 179 11.35 12.58 1.58
N PRO A 180 12.55 12.66 2.19
CA PRO A 180 12.88 11.85 3.37
C PRO A 180 12.00 12.17 4.58
N ASP A 181 11.58 13.43 4.75
CA ASP A 181 10.71 13.85 5.86
C ASP A 181 9.30 13.23 5.75
N TYR A 182 8.73 13.22 4.54
CA TYR A 182 7.44 12.57 4.28
C TYR A 182 7.53 11.05 4.35
N ALA A 183 8.60 10.46 3.85
CA ALA A 183 8.81 9.02 3.88
C ALA A 183 8.96 8.52 5.33
N LEU A 184 9.80 9.20 6.12
CA LEU A 184 10.18 8.78 7.46
C LEU A 184 9.21 9.31 8.52
N TRP A 185 9.19 10.62 8.75
CA TRP A 185 8.53 11.21 9.92
C TRP A 185 7.01 11.27 9.77
N TYR A 186 6.50 11.70 8.62
CA TYR A 186 5.04 11.79 8.40
C TYR A 186 4.41 10.51 7.83
N GLY A 187 5.24 9.53 7.49
CA GLY A 187 4.85 8.25 6.90
C GLY A 187 5.18 7.10 7.84
N TRP A 188 6.39 6.55 7.73
CA TRP A 188 6.77 5.30 8.40
C TRP A 188 6.67 5.38 9.93
N ALA A 189 7.15 6.48 10.53
CA ALA A 189 7.09 6.68 11.98
C ALA A 189 5.63 6.76 12.49
N GLU A 190 4.74 7.40 11.74
CA GLU A 190 3.30 7.42 12.06
C GLU A 190 2.68 6.03 11.93
N MET A 191 3.08 5.21 10.95
CA MET A 191 2.63 3.82 10.85
C MET A 191 3.04 2.99 12.07
N VAL A 192 4.27 3.17 12.58
CA VAL A 192 4.73 2.49 13.81
C VAL A 192 3.87 2.89 15.01
N GLN A 193 3.49 4.16 15.11
CA GLN A 193 2.57 4.64 16.15
C GLN A 193 1.16 4.05 15.97
N ASP A 194 0.62 4.05 14.75
CA ASP A 194 -0.70 3.48 14.46
C ASP A 194 -0.80 2.01 14.87
N VAL A 195 0.25 1.20 14.61
CA VAL A 195 0.28 -0.21 15.04
C VAL A 195 0.17 -0.31 16.56
N SER A 196 0.90 0.54 17.29
CA SER A 196 0.86 0.56 18.76
C SER A 196 -0.52 0.95 19.29
N ASP A 197 -1.10 2.01 18.72
CA ASP A 197 -2.44 2.49 19.05
C ASP A 197 -3.53 1.44 18.75
N ILE A 198 -3.42 0.73 17.63
CA ILE A 198 -4.36 -0.33 17.23
C ILE A 198 -4.27 -1.52 18.18
N LYS A 199 -3.05 -1.92 18.57
CA LYS A 199 -2.85 -2.99 19.57
C LYS A 199 -3.44 -2.61 20.92
N GLU A 200 -3.21 -1.39 21.40
CA GLU A 200 -3.80 -0.91 22.65
C GLU A 200 -5.34 -0.89 22.56
N ALA A 201 -5.89 -0.34 21.48
CA ALA A 201 -7.33 -0.32 21.26
C ALA A 201 -7.94 -1.73 21.26
N ALA A 202 -7.27 -2.71 20.65
CA ALA A 202 -7.71 -4.10 20.64
C ALA A 202 -7.72 -4.73 22.05
N LEU A 203 -6.72 -4.43 22.88
CA LEU A 203 -6.70 -4.87 24.29
C LEU A 203 -7.87 -4.29 25.07
N VAL A 204 -8.12 -2.98 24.95
CA VAL A 204 -9.23 -2.30 25.63
C VAL A 204 -10.58 -2.86 25.17
N ILE A 205 -10.75 -3.18 23.88
CA ILE A 205 -11.96 -3.80 23.36
C ILE A 205 -12.16 -5.19 23.97
N ARG A 206 -11.09 -6.01 24.04
CA ARG A 206 -11.11 -7.35 24.64
C ARG A 206 -11.50 -7.32 26.13
N GLU A 207 -10.99 -6.37 26.89
CA GLU A 207 -11.31 -6.23 28.33
C GLU A 207 -12.76 -5.83 28.61
N ARG A 208 -13.43 -5.22 27.62
CA ARG A 208 -14.82 -4.73 27.75
C ARG A 208 -15.88 -5.67 27.21
N SER A 209 -15.47 -6.79 26.60
CA SER A 209 -16.34 -7.77 25.94
C SER A 209 -16.59 -8.98 26.84
#